data_AF-Q9F8L0-F1
#
_entry.id   AF-Q9F8L0-F1
#
_cell.length_a   1.000
_cell.length_b   1.000
_cell.length_c   1.000
_cell.angle_alpha   90.00
_cell.angle_beta   90.00
_cell.angle_gamma   90.00
#
_symmetry.space_group_name_H-M   'P 1'
#
loop_
_entity.id
_entity.type
_entity.pdbx_description
1 polymer ?
#
loop_
_entity_poly.entity_id
_entity_poly.type
_entity_poly.pdbx_seq_one_letter_code
_entity_poly.pdbx_strand_id
1 'polypeptide(L)'
;ITPGKARNIENFRQNIKYKKLIIPEVFWNFTNENILVLEAVYGIKVSERFQLIEMGIDLDQLARDLVEIFILQILEDGYFHADPHPGNIAITPLGDIILYDFGMVGFLNPWLREILITLLISVVRKDFARISEL
;
A
#
# COMPACT_ATOMS: atom_id res chain seq x y z
N ILE A 1 -15.08 -14.26 1.09
CA ILE A 1 -13.71 -13.74 0.98
C ILE A 1 -13.65 -12.67 -0.12
N THR A 2 -14.05 -13.02 -1.34
CA THR A 2 -13.98 -12.14 -2.52
C THR A 2 -14.75 -10.81 -2.41
N PRO A 3 -16.02 -10.75 -1.94
CA PRO A 3 -16.71 -9.48 -1.75
C PRO A 3 -16.09 -8.60 -0.64
N GLY A 4 -15.41 -9.23 0.33
CA GLY A 4 -14.63 -8.53 1.35
C GLY A 4 -13.40 -7.87 0.76
N LYS A 5 -12.64 -8.58 -0.07
CA LYS A 5 -11.50 -8.02 -0.82
C LYS A 5 -11.93 -6.86 -1.71
N ALA A 6 -13.03 -7.00 -2.43
CA ALA A 6 -13.60 -5.95 -3.27
C ALA A 6 -13.94 -4.67 -2.49
N ARG A 7 -14.56 -4.81 -1.30
CA ARG A 7 -14.82 -3.67 -0.41
C ARG A 7 -13.53 -3.01 0.10
N ASN A 8 -12.52 -3.81 0.42
CA ASN A 8 -11.23 -3.29 0.83
C ASN A 8 -10.59 -2.46 -0.31
N ILE A 9 -10.59 -2.96 -1.54
CA ILE A 9 -10.08 -2.24 -2.73
C ILE A 9 -10.78 -0.89 -2.88
N GLU A 10 -12.11 -0.86 -2.82
CA GLU A 10 -12.89 0.39 -2.91
C GLU A 10 -12.53 1.37 -1.80
N ASN A 11 -12.46 0.90 -0.55
CA ASN A 11 -12.06 1.73 0.57
C ASN A 11 -10.65 2.31 0.38
N PHE A 12 -9.69 1.51 -0.09
CA PHE A 12 -8.34 1.96 -0.38
C PHE A 12 -8.32 3.00 -1.51
N ARG A 13 -9.03 2.74 -2.60
CA ARG A 13 -9.10 3.65 -3.76
C ARG A 13 -9.74 5.00 -3.42
N GLN A 14 -10.70 5.03 -2.48
CA GLN A 14 -11.38 6.26 -2.07
C GLN A 14 -10.57 7.08 -1.06
N ASN A 15 -9.92 6.42 -0.11
CA ASN A 15 -9.26 7.07 1.03
C ASN A 15 -7.79 7.38 0.77
N ILE A 16 -7.09 6.54 -0.01
CA ILE A 16 -5.64 6.68 -0.20
C ILE A 16 -5.36 7.38 -1.51
N LYS A 17 -4.95 8.65 -1.42
CA LYS A 17 -4.65 9.49 -2.58
C LYS A 17 -3.16 9.78 -2.66
N TYR A 18 -2.42 8.82 -3.24
CA TYR A 18 -1.01 9.01 -3.55
C TYR A 18 -0.81 9.16 -5.06
N LYS A 19 -0.04 10.18 -5.47
CA LYS A 19 0.05 10.58 -6.89
C LYS A 19 0.54 9.47 -7.82
N LYS A 20 1.39 8.58 -7.32
CA LYS A 20 1.97 7.46 -8.08
C LYS A 20 1.36 6.10 -7.71
N LEU A 21 0.22 6.06 -7.02
CA LEU A 21 -0.43 4.81 -6.64
C LEU A 21 -1.66 4.55 -7.52
N ILE A 22 -1.71 3.37 -8.11
CA ILE A 22 -2.83 2.87 -8.89
C ILE A 22 -3.43 1.67 -8.15
N ILE A 23 -4.71 1.78 -7.82
CA ILE A 23 -5.50 0.70 -7.24
C ILE A 23 -6.61 0.39 -8.24
N PRO A 24 -6.67 -0.79 -8.88
CA PRO A 24 -7.67 -1.11 -9.91
C PRO A 24 -9.11 -0.91 -9.43
N GLU A 25 -10.00 -0.45 -10.31
CA GLU A 25 -11.44 -0.39 -10.02
C GLU A 25 -12.05 -1.79 -9.89
N VAL A 26 -13.05 -1.95 -9.01
CA VAL A 26 -13.82 -3.20 -8.90
C VAL A 26 -15.03 -3.17 -9.82
N PHE A 27 -15.16 -4.18 -10.69
CA PHE A 27 -16.38 -4.39 -11.45
C PHE A 27 -17.37 -5.25 -10.67
N TRP A 28 -18.23 -4.60 -9.88
CA TRP A 28 -19.22 -5.26 -9.01
C TRP A 28 -20.18 -6.18 -9.74
N ASN A 29 -20.62 -5.82 -10.95
CA ASN A 29 -21.56 -6.62 -11.74
C ASN A 29 -20.98 -7.98 -12.17
N PHE A 30 -19.66 -8.13 -12.15
CA PHE A 30 -18.97 -9.36 -12.53
C PHE A 30 -18.27 -10.04 -11.33
N THR A 31 -18.30 -9.41 -10.16
CA THR A 31 -17.72 -9.94 -8.92
C THR A 31 -18.78 -10.72 -8.13
N ASN A 32 -18.42 -11.90 -7.66
CA ASN A 32 -19.28 -12.74 -6.82
C ASN A 32 -18.48 -13.37 -5.66
N GLU A 33 -19.03 -14.39 -4.99
CA GLU A 33 -18.36 -15.02 -3.85
C GLU A 33 -17.01 -15.67 -4.20
N ASN A 34 -16.85 -16.12 -5.45
CA ASN A 34 -15.71 -16.93 -5.91
C ASN A 34 -14.82 -16.20 -6.93
N ILE A 35 -15.34 -15.16 -7.60
CA ILE A 35 -14.65 -14.45 -8.68
C ILE A 35 -14.57 -12.96 -8.35
N LEU A 36 -13.37 -12.40 -8.38
CA LEU A 36 -13.10 -10.96 -8.30
C LEU A 36 -12.76 -10.44 -9.70
N VAL A 37 -13.43 -9.39 -10.16
CA VAL A 37 -13.15 -8.78 -11.45
C VAL A 37 -12.73 -7.33 -11.25
N LEU A 38 -11.52 -7.00 -11.73
CA LEU A 38 -10.89 -5.69 -11.57
C LEU A 38 -10.55 -5.05 -12.91
N GLU A 39 -10.34 -3.74 -12.89
CA GLU A 39 -9.70 -2.97 -13.97
C GLU A 39 -8.39 -3.63 -14.41
N ALA A 40 -8.24 -3.83 -15.72
CA ALA A 40 -7.02 -4.39 -16.30
C ALA A 40 -5.95 -3.29 -16.36
N VAL A 41 -5.11 -3.24 -15.33
CA VAL A 41 -3.93 -2.36 -15.27
C VAL A 41 -2.67 -3.19 -15.48
N TYR A 42 -1.82 -2.77 -16.41
CA TYR A 42 -0.61 -3.52 -16.79
C TYR A 42 0.66 -2.85 -16.28
N GLY A 43 1.59 -3.67 -15.81
CA GLY A 43 2.92 -3.23 -15.38
C GLY A 43 3.88 -4.42 -15.26
N ILE A 44 5.14 -4.11 -14.99
CA ILE A 44 6.17 -5.11 -14.69
C ILE A 44 6.18 -5.37 -13.18
N LYS A 45 6.19 -6.64 -12.78
CA LYS A 45 6.21 -7.00 -11.36
C LYS A 45 7.40 -6.36 -10.66
N VAL A 46 7.20 -5.87 -9.44
CA VAL A 46 8.27 -5.21 -8.66
C VAL A 46 9.49 -6.12 -8.42
N SER A 47 9.30 -7.44 -8.47
CA SER A 47 10.36 -8.45 -8.36
C SER A 47 11.26 -8.56 -9.60
N GLU A 48 10.81 -8.09 -10.77
CA GLU A 48 11.52 -8.21 -12.06
C GLU A 48 12.53 -7.08 -12.26
N ARG A 49 13.50 -7.01 -11.34
CA ARG A 49 14.47 -5.91 -11.25
C ARG A 49 15.15 -5.56 -12.57
N PHE A 50 15.57 -6.56 -13.35
CA PHE A 50 16.26 -6.34 -14.61
C PHE A 50 15.38 -5.62 -15.65
N GLN A 51 14.12 -6.04 -15.78
CA GLN A 51 13.17 -5.42 -16.70
C GLN A 51 12.86 -3.98 -16.28
N LEU A 52 12.74 -3.71 -14.98
CA LEU A 52 12.54 -2.36 -14.47
C LEU A 52 13.73 -1.44 -14.80
N ILE A 53 14.97 -1.95 -14.67
CA ILE A 53 16.17 -1.19 -15.06
C ILE A 53 16.18 -0.92 -16.56
N GLU A 54 15.85 -1.91 -17.40
CA GLU A 54 15.76 -1.74 -18.86
C GLU A 54 14.68 -0.72 -19.27
N MET A 55 13.60 -0.61 -18.49
CA MET A 55 12.58 0.43 -18.66
C MET A 55 13.01 1.82 -18.20
N GLY A 56 14.21 1.96 -17.62
CA GLY A 56 14.72 3.23 -17.09
C GLY A 56 14.14 3.62 -15.73
N ILE A 57 13.59 2.66 -14.97
CA ILE A 57 13.08 2.92 -13.62
C ILE A 57 14.25 3.08 -12.65
N ASP A 58 14.25 4.20 -11.92
CA ASP A 58 15.13 4.41 -10.78
C ASP A 58 14.63 3.56 -9.60
N LEU A 59 15.36 2.48 -9.31
CA LEU A 59 15.01 1.54 -8.25
C LEU A 59 15.16 2.12 -6.85
N ASP A 60 16.08 3.06 -6.64
CA ASP A 60 16.27 3.70 -5.33
C ASP A 60 15.11 4.66 -5.06
N GLN A 61 14.67 5.40 -6.08
CA GLN A 61 13.46 6.22 -5.96
C GLN A 61 12.21 5.36 -5.79
N LEU A 62 12.08 4.26 -6.55
CA LEU A 62 10.95 3.34 -6.41
C LEU A 62 10.86 2.75 -4.99
N ALA A 63 11.99 2.36 -4.40
CA ALA A 63 12.02 1.86 -3.03
C ALA A 63 11.54 2.91 -2.02
N ARG A 64 11.92 4.19 -2.20
CA ARG A 64 11.44 5.30 -1.36
C ARG A 64 9.94 5.49 -1.53
N ASP A 65 9.45 5.51 -2.76
CA ASP A 65 8.02 5.69 -3.07
C ASP A 65 7.18 4.55 -2.45
N LEU A 66 7.65 3.30 -2.50
CA LEU A 66 6.99 2.16 -1.86
C LEU A 66 6.93 2.31 -0.34
N VAL A 67 8.06 2.63 0.30
CA VAL A 67 8.12 2.83 1.75
C VAL A 67 7.20 3.97 2.18
N GLU A 68 7.19 5.07 1.44
CA GLU A 68 6.33 6.21 1.69
C GLU A 68 4.84 5.82 1.63
N ILE A 69 4.41 5.14 0.57
CA ILE A 69 3.02 4.67 0.44
C ILE A 69 2.59 3.79 1.63
N PHE A 70 3.44 2.86 2.06
CA PHE A 70 3.10 1.97 3.19
C PHE A 70 3.12 2.70 4.54
N ILE A 71 4.02 3.67 4.73
CA ILE A 71 4.06 4.46 5.97
C ILE A 71 2.84 5.37 6.05
N LEU A 72 2.46 6.05 4.97
CA LEU A 72 1.31 6.95 4.94
C LEU A 72 -0.01 6.22 5.24
N GLN A 73 -0.18 5.02 4.68
CA GLN A 73 -1.29 4.12 5.02
C GLN A 73 -1.46 3.93 6.54
N ILE A 74 -0.34 3.72 7.25
CA ILE A 74 -0.35 3.45 8.69
C ILE A 74 -0.55 4.75 9.48
N LEU A 75 0.22 5.79 9.15
CA LEU A 75 0.33 7.00 9.98
C LEU A 75 -0.73 8.05 9.66
N GLU A 76 -1.13 8.20 8.40
CA GLU A 76 -2.13 9.20 7.99
C GLU A 76 -3.54 8.61 7.96
N ASP A 77 -3.69 7.45 7.32
CA ASP A 77 -5.03 6.86 7.10
C ASP A 77 -5.45 5.96 8.25
N GLY A 78 -4.50 5.36 8.98
CA GLY A 78 -4.78 4.34 9.99
C GLY A 78 -5.36 3.06 9.40
N TYR A 79 -5.35 2.92 8.08
CA TYR A 79 -5.85 1.77 7.32
C TYR A 79 -4.78 1.35 6.33
N PHE A 80 -4.27 0.14 6.48
CA PHE A 80 -3.04 -0.26 5.82
C PHE A 80 -3.09 -1.67 5.26
N HIS A 81 -2.38 -1.88 4.16
CA HIS A 81 -2.24 -3.19 3.57
C HIS A 81 -1.28 -4.01 4.44
N ALA A 82 -1.81 -5.06 5.07
CA ALA A 82 -1.08 -5.82 6.08
C ALA A 82 -0.16 -6.91 5.50
N ASP A 83 -0.20 -7.17 4.19
CA ASP A 83 0.63 -8.16 3.51
C ASP A 83 0.93 -7.77 2.05
N PRO A 84 1.74 -6.72 1.81
CA PRO A 84 2.06 -6.28 0.46
C PRO A 84 3.09 -7.20 -0.21
N HIS A 85 2.67 -8.43 -0.50
CA HIS A 85 3.51 -9.42 -1.16
C HIS A 85 3.95 -8.91 -2.56
N PRO A 86 5.24 -8.99 -2.93
CA PRO A 86 5.75 -8.47 -4.20
C PRO A 86 5.00 -8.96 -5.45
N GLY A 87 4.41 -10.17 -5.37
CA GLY A 87 3.60 -10.73 -6.46
C GLY A 87 2.32 -9.94 -6.80
N ASN A 88 1.84 -9.09 -5.89
CA ASN A 88 0.67 -8.24 -6.05
C ASN A 88 1.03 -6.78 -6.36
N ILE A 89 2.31 -6.51 -6.63
CA ILE A 89 2.82 -5.16 -6.91
C ILE A 89 3.44 -5.17 -8.31
N ALA A 90 2.98 -4.24 -9.16
CA ALA A 90 3.58 -4.00 -10.46
C ALA A 90 3.84 -2.52 -10.69
N ILE A 91 4.76 -2.21 -11.59
CA ILE A 91 5.21 -0.86 -11.90
C ILE A 91 4.88 -0.54 -13.35
N THR A 92 4.22 0.60 -13.59
CA THR A 92 3.94 1.07 -14.95
C THR A 92 5.23 1.57 -15.62
N PRO A 93 5.25 1.71 -16.96
CA PRO A 93 6.36 2.39 -17.66
C PRO A 93 6.63 3.83 -17.22
N LEU A 94 5.67 4.48 -16.54
CA LEU A 94 5.84 5.82 -15.97
C LEU A 94 6.39 5.80 -14.54
N GLY A 95 6.57 4.61 -13.95
CA GLY A 95 7.01 4.43 -12.57
C GLY A 95 5.89 4.50 -11.53
N ASP A 96 4.63 4.42 -11.95
CA ASP A 96 3.49 4.32 -11.02
C ASP A 96 3.42 2.91 -10.42
N ILE A 97 3.09 2.84 -9.14
CA ILE A 97 2.97 1.61 -8.36
C ILE A 97 1.52 1.13 -8.43
N ILE A 98 1.33 -0.11 -8.85
CA ILE A 98 0.02 -0.79 -8.93
C ILE A 98 -0.07 -1.78 -7.78
N LEU A 99 -1.17 -1.75 -7.02
CA LEU A 99 -1.49 -2.75 -5.99
C LEU A 99 -2.74 -3.54 -6.40
N TYR A 100 -2.62 -4.87 -6.53
CA TYR A 100 -3.71 -5.73 -7.02
C TYR A 100 -4.53 -6.43 -5.95
N ASP A 101 -3.94 -6.75 -4.79
CA ASP A 101 -4.61 -7.51 -3.74
C ASP A 101 -4.75 -6.67 -2.47
N PHE A 102 -5.90 -6.77 -1.83
CA PHE A 102 -6.19 -6.17 -0.52
C PHE A 102 -6.86 -7.22 0.38
N GLY A 103 -6.39 -8.46 0.27
CA GLY A 103 -6.87 -9.61 1.01
C GLY A 103 -6.67 -9.49 2.51
N MET A 104 -5.61 -8.80 2.92
CA MET A 104 -5.29 -8.52 4.32
C MET A 104 -5.08 -7.02 4.50
N VAL A 105 -5.98 -6.43 5.27
CA VAL A 105 -5.99 -5.02 5.63
C VAL A 105 -6.08 -4.89 7.14
N GLY A 106 -5.32 -3.97 7.69
CA GLY A 106 -5.32 -3.66 9.12
C GLY A 106 -5.94 -2.30 9.36
N PHE A 107 -6.47 -2.11 10.57
CA PHE A 107 -6.94 -0.82 11.05
C PHE A 107 -6.28 -0.49 12.38
N LEU A 108 -5.75 0.71 12.48
CA LEU A 108 -5.28 1.33 13.71
C LEU A 108 -6.28 2.38 14.13
N ASN A 109 -6.81 2.22 15.35
CA ASN A 109 -7.61 3.28 15.93
C ASN A 109 -6.75 4.55 16.15
N PRO A 110 -7.37 5.74 16.21
CA PRO A 110 -6.64 7.00 16.30
C PRO A 110 -5.66 7.06 17.48
N TRP A 111 -6.05 6.53 18.64
CA TRP A 111 -5.22 6.53 19.85
C TRP A 111 -3.94 5.68 19.69
N LEU A 112 -4.07 4.45 19.18
CA LEU A 112 -2.92 3.58 18.94
C LEU A 112 -2.01 4.15 17.85
N ARG A 113 -2.59 4.83 16.85
CA ARG A 113 -1.85 5.52 15.81
C ARG A 113 -1.02 6.69 16.37
N GLU A 114 -1.57 7.49 17.28
CA GLU A 114 -0.83 8.55 17.98
C GLU A 114 0.34 8.00 18.80
N ILE A 115 0.13 6.87 19.49
CA ILE A 115 1.20 6.18 20.22
C ILE A 115 2.30 5.73 19.26
N LEU A 116 1.93 5.10 18.14
CA LEU A 116 2.87 4.66 17.10
C LEU A 116 3.69 5.82 16.52
N ILE A 117 3.04 6.94 16.19
CA ILE A 117 3.71 8.15 15.71
C ILE A 117 4.68 8.68 16.77
N THR A 118 4.24 8.76 18.03
CA THR A 118 5.06 9.25 19.13
C THR A 118 6.27 8.35 19.37
N LEU A 119 6.07 7.03 19.32
CA LEU A 119 7.14 6.04 19.42
C LEU A 119 8.17 6.23 18.29
N LEU A 120 7.72 6.32 17.03
CA LEU A 120 8.60 6.51 15.87
C LEU A 120 9.42 7.81 15.98
N ILE A 121 8.79 8.93 16.34
CA ILE A 121 9.48 10.21 16.53
C ILE A 121 10.51 10.11 17.66
N SER A 122 10.15 9.44 18.76
CA SER A 122 11.04 9.27 19.92
C SER A 122 12.26 8.41 19.56
N VAL A 123 12.08 7.33 18.79
CA VAL A 123 13.19 6.51 18.28
C VAL A 123 14.11 7.32 17.36
N VAL A 124 13.55 8.07 16.39
CA VAL A 124 14.34 8.90 15.47
C VAL A 124 15.14 9.96 16.23
N ARG A 125 14.57 10.54 17.29
CA ARG A 125 15.23 11.53 18.15
C ARG A 125 16.15 10.92 19.21
N LYS A 126 16.19 9.58 19.33
CA LYS A 126 16.88 8.86 20.42
C LYS A 126 16.42 9.30 21.82
N ASP A 127 15.16 9.68 21.95
CA ASP A 127 14.52 10.09 23.20
C ASP A 127 13.95 8.87 23.94
N PHE A 128 14.83 8.10 24.59
CA PHE A 128 14.46 6.86 25.27
C PHE A 128 13.62 7.08 26.55
N ALA A 129 13.70 8.28 27.14
CA ALA A 129 12.88 8.64 28.30
C ALA A 129 11.41 8.67 27.90
N ARG A 130 11.09 9.37 26.80
CA ARG A 130 9.74 9.44 26.28
C ARG A 130 9.16 8.09 25.86
N ILE A 131 10.00 7.15 25.40
CA ILE A 131 9.56 5.78 25.07
C ILE A 131 9.10 5.02 26.31
N SER A 132 9.72 5.25 27.46
CA SER A 132 9.41 4.55 28.70
C SER A 132 8.13 5.07 29.38
N GLU A 133 7.59 6.19 28.91
CA GLU A 133 6.37 6.85 29.42
C GLU A 133 5.12 6.55 28.56
N LEU A 134 5.28 5.91 27.40
CA LEU A 134 4.21 5.47 26.49
C LEU A 134 3.60 4.15 26.95
#